data_AF-A0A4Q7AGQ6-F1
#
_entry.id   AF-A0A4Q7AGQ6-F1
#
_cell.length_a   1.000
_cell.length_b   1.000
_cell.length_c   1.000
_cell.angle_alpha   90.00
_cell.angle_beta   90.00
_cell.angle_gamma   90.00
#
_symmetry.space_group_name_H-M   'P 1'
#
loop_
_entity.id
_entity.type
_entity.pdbx_description
1 polymer ?
#
loop_
_entity_poly.entity_id
_entity_poly.type
_entity_poly.pdbx_seq_one_letter_code
_entity_poly.pdbx_strand_id
1 'polypeptide(L)'
;MRTLQFTANCENHIKNDAQGNACHVTQAYVTDLLSTQLVEYGFKTESTSSEENLAVSVENHPIGLGVNCRLNDDGLLTCQISAHADEEQVWFKKIATQSMIKQLANAVENTLKKDEAFSGFEWKV
;
A
#
# COMPACT_ATOMS: atom_id res chain seq x y z
N MET A 1 11.98 7.68 -4.21
CA MET A 1 10.94 6.67 -3.92
C MET A 1 10.82 6.52 -2.41
N ARG A 2 9.60 6.41 -1.88
CA ARG A 2 9.38 6.09 -0.45
C ARG A 2 8.70 4.75 -0.37
N THR A 3 9.18 3.91 0.53
CA THR A 3 8.62 2.57 0.73
C THR A 3 8.18 2.44 2.18
N LEU A 4 6.89 2.19 2.40
CA LEU A 4 6.39 1.79 3.71
C LEU A 4 6.56 0.28 3.83
N GLN A 5 7.32 -0.15 4.83
CA GLN A 5 7.41 -1.55 5.22
C GLN A 5 6.52 -1.79 6.44
N PHE A 6 5.81 -2.91 6.47
CA PHE A 6 5.05 -3.35 7.63
C PHE A 6 4.96 -4.88 7.65
N THR A 7 4.69 -5.43 8.83
CA THR A 7 4.50 -6.86 9.04
C THR A 7 3.01 -7.18 9.10
N ALA A 8 2.61 -8.22 8.38
CA ALA A 8 1.26 -8.76 8.42
C ALA A 8 1.25 -10.12 9.13
N ASN A 9 0.33 -10.30 10.06
CA ASN A 9 0.14 -11.58 10.72
C ASN A 9 -0.89 -12.43 9.96
N CYS A 10 -0.40 -13.36 9.13
CA CYS A 10 -1.21 -14.24 8.30
C CYS A 10 -2.18 -15.13 9.10
N GLU A 11 -1.93 -15.40 10.39
CA GLU A 11 -2.79 -16.27 11.20
C GLU A 11 -4.20 -15.69 11.36
N ASN A 12 -4.36 -14.36 11.33
CA ASN A 12 -5.64 -13.67 11.49
C ASN A 12 -6.44 -13.52 10.18
N HIS A 13 -5.83 -13.80 9.01
CA HIS A 13 -6.48 -13.71 7.71
C HIS A 13 -7.11 -15.04 7.24
N ILE A 14 -6.90 -16.14 7.99
CA ILE A 14 -7.47 -17.46 7.67
C ILE A 14 -8.89 -17.53 8.24
N LYS A 15 -9.86 -16.96 7.53
CA LYS A 15 -11.27 -17.32 7.69
C LYS A 15 -11.67 -18.22 6.52
N ASN A 16 -11.47 -19.52 6.70
CA ASN A 16 -11.81 -20.58 5.74
C ASN A 16 -11.08 -20.51 4.39
N ASP A 17 -9.94 -21.18 4.25
CA ASP A 17 -9.88 -22.20 3.20
C ASP A 17 -8.69 -23.16 3.34
N ALA A 18 -9.00 -24.42 3.11
CA ALA A 18 -8.08 -25.53 3.10
C ALA A 18 -7.45 -25.67 1.70
N GLN A 19 -6.70 -24.68 1.20
CA GLN A 19 -5.75 -24.89 0.08
C GLN A 19 -4.97 -23.62 -0.26
N GLY A 20 -3.66 -23.63 0.01
CA GLY A 20 -2.69 -22.86 -0.76
C GLY A 20 -2.56 -21.37 -0.43
N ASN A 21 -1.58 -21.07 0.42
CA ASN A 21 -0.87 -19.79 0.47
C ASN A 21 -1.64 -18.60 1.09
N ALA A 22 -1.77 -18.63 2.42
CA ALA A 22 -2.29 -17.53 3.26
C ALA A 22 -1.65 -16.15 2.96
N CYS A 23 -0.49 -16.11 2.30
CA CYS A 23 0.20 -14.88 1.89
C CYS A 23 -0.41 -14.20 0.65
N HIS A 24 -0.99 -14.94 -0.30
CA HIS A 24 -1.68 -14.31 -1.46
C HIS A 24 -2.94 -13.57 -1.02
N VAL A 25 -3.63 -14.10 -0.01
CA VAL A 25 -4.80 -13.45 0.60
C VAL A 25 -4.43 -12.09 1.18
N THR A 26 -3.27 -11.97 1.85
CA THR A 26 -2.84 -10.71 2.46
C THR A 26 -2.54 -9.62 1.44
N GLN A 27 -1.90 -9.94 0.31
CA GLN A 27 -1.61 -8.92 -0.70
C GLN A 27 -2.89 -8.38 -1.36
N ALA A 28 -3.77 -9.28 -1.81
CA ALA A 28 -5.07 -8.89 -2.36
C ALA A 28 -5.91 -8.10 -1.34
N TYR A 29 -5.88 -8.52 -0.07
CA TYR A 29 -6.56 -7.83 1.03
C TYR A 29 -6.02 -6.41 1.25
N VAL A 30 -4.69 -6.22 1.29
CA VAL A 30 -4.08 -4.89 1.43
C VAL A 30 -4.46 -4.00 0.23
N THR A 31 -4.40 -4.53 -0.99
CA THR A 31 -4.78 -3.79 -2.20
C THR A 31 -6.25 -3.36 -2.15
N ASP A 32 -7.17 -4.26 -1.76
CA ASP A 32 -8.60 -3.97 -1.63
C ASP A 32 -8.90 -2.94 -0.52
N LEU A 33 -8.27 -3.11 0.65
CA LEU A 33 -8.39 -2.20 1.78
C LEU A 33 -7.97 -0.77 1.39
N LEU A 34 -6.83 -0.63 0.71
CA LEU A 34 -6.34 0.66 0.23
C LEU A 34 -7.24 1.24 -0.85
N SER A 35 -7.71 0.42 -1.79
CA SER A 35 -8.63 0.86 -2.85
C SER A 35 -9.91 1.48 -2.28
N THR A 36 -10.44 0.90 -1.21
CA THR A 36 -11.66 1.36 -0.55
C THR A 36 -11.42 2.58 0.35
N GLN A 37 -10.39 2.52 1.20
CA GLN A 37 -10.18 3.53 2.25
C GLN A 37 -9.53 4.80 1.73
N LEU A 38 -8.68 4.76 0.71
CA LEU A 38 -8.05 5.97 0.16
C LEU A 38 -9.05 6.93 -0.49
N VAL A 39 -10.21 6.43 -0.93
CA VAL A 39 -11.34 7.25 -1.40
C VAL A 39 -11.88 8.17 -0.30
N GLU A 40 -11.91 7.70 0.96
CA GLU A 40 -12.32 8.53 2.11
C GLU A 40 -11.37 9.70 2.37
N TYR A 41 -10.10 9.56 2.00
CA TYR A 41 -9.10 10.62 2.08
C TYR A 41 -9.10 11.54 0.83
N GLY A 42 -10.01 11.31 -0.12
CA GLY A 42 -10.18 12.12 -1.33
C GLY A 42 -9.29 11.70 -2.51
N PHE A 43 -8.63 10.55 -2.44
CA PHE A 43 -7.84 10.01 -3.56
C PHE A 43 -8.71 9.16 -4.49
N LYS A 44 -8.44 9.22 -5.79
CA LYS A 44 -9.07 8.30 -6.76
C LYS A 44 -8.20 7.06 -6.90
N THR A 45 -8.80 5.89 -6.76
CA THR A 45 -8.13 4.60 -6.87
C THR A 45 -8.65 3.85 -8.10
N GLU A 46 -7.74 3.24 -8.86
CA GLU A 46 -8.06 2.37 -9.99
C GLU A 46 -7.26 1.08 -9.84
N SER A 47 -7.96 -0.04 -9.69
CA SER A 47 -7.33 -1.35 -9.66
C SER A 47 -6.72 -1.63 -11.04
N THR A 48 -5.42 -1.92 -11.08
CA THR A 48 -4.80 -2.36 -12.33
C THR A 48 -5.07 -3.85 -12.54
N SER A 49 -4.86 -4.35 -13.76
CA SER A 49 -5.04 -5.77 -14.08
C SER A 49 -4.13 -6.72 -13.29
N SER A 50 -3.14 -6.19 -12.56
CA SER A 50 -2.34 -6.94 -11.60
C SER A 50 -2.83 -6.68 -10.18
N GLU A 51 -3.12 -7.74 -9.42
CA GLU A 51 -3.54 -7.71 -8.00
C GLU A 51 -2.50 -7.07 -7.06
N GLU A 52 -1.29 -6.82 -7.58
CA GLU A 52 -0.14 -6.27 -6.87
C GLU A 52 0.04 -4.76 -7.06
N ASN A 53 -0.73 -4.12 -7.96
CA ASN A 53 -0.60 -2.68 -8.23
C ASN A 53 -1.94 -1.96 -8.18
N LEU A 54 -1.97 -0.85 -7.45
CA LEU A 54 -3.08 0.07 -7.30
C LEU A 54 -2.68 1.41 -7.91
N ALA A 55 -3.40 1.89 -8.92
CA ALA A 55 -3.19 3.24 -9.42
C ALA A 55 -3.94 4.23 -8.52
N VAL A 56 -3.28 5.30 -8.10
CA VAL A 56 -3.87 6.35 -7.27
C VAL A 56 -3.62 7.71 -7.90
N SER A 57 -4.66 8.52 -8.07
CA SER A 57 -4.52 9.86 -8.66
C SER A 57 -4.48 10.97 -7.60
N VAL A 58 -3.52 11.88 -7.76
CA VAL A 58 -3.35 13.10 -6.97
C VAL A 58 -3.50 14.31 -7.89
N GLU A 59 -4.56 15.11 -7.73
CA GLU A 59 -4.86 16.27 -8.62
C GLU A 59 -4.76 15.95 -10.13
N ASN A 60 -5.27 14.79 -10.54
CA ASN A 60 -5.20 14.27 -11.93
C ASN A 60 -3.82 13.80 -12.40
N HIS A 61 -2.83 13.72 -11.51
CA HIS A 61 -1.54 13.07 -11.78
C HIS A 61 -1.59 11.63 -11.25
N PRO A 62 -1.44 10.61 -12.10
CA PRO A 62 -1.43 9.23 -11.66
C PRO A 62 -0.13 8.92 -10.90
N ILE A 63 -0.27 8.25 -9.77
CA ILE A 63 0.80 7.68 -8.94
C ILE A 63 0.54 6.18 -8.85
N GLY A 64 1.50 5.36 -9.26
CA GLY A 64 1.40 3.92 -9.08
C GLY A 64 1.74 3.56 -7.63
N LEU A 65 0.84 2.91 -6.92
CA LEU A 65 1.14 2.24 -5.66
C LEU A 65 1.36 0.75 -5.96
N GLY A 66 2.60 0.29 -5.82
CA GLY A 66 2.92 -1.13 -5.83
C GLY A 66 2.81 -1.69 -4.42
N VAL A 67 2.07 -2.79 -4.24
CA VAL A 67 1.98 -3.55 -2.99
C VAL A 67 2.68 -4.88 -3.20
N ASN A 68 3.75 -5.13 -2.45
CA ASN A 68 4.49 -6.38 -2.53
C ASN A 68 4.68 -6.98 -1.14
N CYS A 69 4.13 -8.17 -0.92
CA CYS A 69 4.29 -8.89 0.34
C CYS A 69 5.22 -10.10 0.14
N ARG A 70 6.24 -10.23 0.98
CA ARG A 70 7.19 -11.35 0.96
C ARG A 70 7.43 -11.91 2.35
N LEU A 71 7.58 -13.22 2.46
CA LEU A 71 8.04 -13.84 3.70
C LEU A 71 9.49 -13.43 3.94
N ASN A 72 9.81 -12.95 5.14
CA ASN A 72 11.19 -12.68 5.53
C ASN A 72 11.86 -13.92 6.12
N ASP A 73 13.16 -13.82 6.40
CA ASP A 73 13.97 -14.93 6.94
C ASP A 73 13.52 -15.37 8.34
N ASP A 74 12.78 -14.51 9.07
CA ASP A 74 12.19 -14.79 10.38
C ASP A 74 10.82 -15.49 10.29
N GLY A 75 10.35 -15.81 9.07
CA GLY A 75 9.05 -16.43 8.83
C GLY A 75 7.85 -15.48 8.95
N LEU A 76 8.09 -14.17 9.06
CA LEU A 76 7.06 -13.13 9.13
C LEU A 76 6.76 -12.56 7.74
N LEU A 77 5.49 -12.27 7.45
CA LEU A 77 5.12 -11.64 6.18
C LEU A 77 5.41 -10.14 6.24
N THR A 78 6.35 -9.68 5.42
CA THR A 78 6.73 -8.28 5.29
C THR A 78 6.15 -7.71 4.00
N CYS A 79 5.23 -6.75 4.13
CA CYS A 79 4.63 -6.03 3.03
C CYS A 79 5.32 -4.69 2.82
N GLN A 80 5.49 -4.33 1.55
CA GLN A 80 6.07 -3.09 1.10
C GLN A 80 5.08 -2.38 0.19
N ILE A 81 4.82 -1.10 0.49
CA ILE A 81 4.07 -0.21 -0.40
C ILE A 81 5.03 0.80 -0.98
N SER A 82 5.26 0.70 -2.28
CA SER A 82 6.10 1.63 -3.03
C SER A 82 5.23 2.59 -3.82
N ALA A 83 5.39 3.89 -3.58
CA ALA A 83 4.79 4.92 -4.41
C ALA A 83 5.74 5.26 -5.57
N HIS A 84 5.36 4.87 -6.78
CA HIS A 84 6.03 5.19 -8.02
C HIS A 84 5.39 6.43 -8.64
N ALA A 85 6.05 7.56 -8.45
CA ALA A 85 5.80 8.79 -9.19
C ALA A 85 7.05 9.11 -10.00
N ASP A 86 6.85 9.62 -11.21
CA ASP A 86 7.94 10.09 -12.04
C ASP A 86 8.48 11.41 -11.45
N GLU A 87 9.56 11.27 -10.67
CA GLU A 87 10.15 12.38 -9.91
C GLU A 87 10.82 13.44 -10.80
N GLU A 88 11.08 13.11 -12.07
CA GLU A 88 11.67 14.04 -13.03
C GLU A 88 10.66 15.06 -13.55
N GLN A 89 9.37 14.74 -13.49
CA GLN A 89 8.31 15.60 -14.00
C GLN A 89 8.17 16.90 -13.19
N VAL A 90 7.84 17.98 -13.90
CA VAL A 90 7.73 19.33 -13.33
C VAL A 90 6.67 19.41 -12.23
N TRP A 91 5.59 18.64 -12.31
CA TRP A 91 4.55 18.61 -11.29
C TRP A 91 5.09 18.04 -9.97
N PHE A 92 5.92 16.99 -10.01
CA PHE A 92 6.50 16.38 -8.80
C PHE A 92 7.36 17.36 -8.00
N LYS A 93 8.07 18.27 -8.68
CA LYS A 93 8.92 19.30 -8.05
C LYS A 93 8.13 20.41 -7.35
N LYS A 94 6.81 20.48 -7.53
CA LYS A 94 5.97 21.48 -6.87
C LYS A 94 5.76 21.12 -5.41
N ILE A 95 5.85 22.13 -4.53
CA ILE A 95 5.63 21.98 -3.09
C ILE A 95 4.25 21.40 -2.78
N ALA A 96 3.20 21.86 -3.49
CA ALA A 96 1.84 21.36 -3.35
C ALA A 96 1.78 19.84 -3.60
N THR A 97 2.45 19.37 -4.65
CA THR A 97 2.53 17.95 -4.98
C THR A 97 3.30 17.14 -3.94
N GLN A 98 4.45 17.62 -3.49
CA GLN A 98 5.19 16.97 -2.40
C GLN A 98 4.37 16.88 -1.10
N SER A 99 3.55 17.89 -0.82
CA SER A 99 2.60 17.86 0.30
C SER A 99 1.54 16.77 0.13
N MET A 100 0.98 16.63 -1.07
CA MET A 100 -0.02 15.60 -1.35
C MET A 100 0.54 14.19 -1.30
N ILE A 101 1.78 13.98 -1.74
CA ILE A 101 2.45 12.67 -1.61
C ILE A 101 2.64 12.31 -0.14
N LYS A 102 2.96 13.28 0.72
CA LYS A 102 3.00 13.06 2.17
C LYS A 102 1.62 12.74 2.74
N GLN A 103 0.57 13.39 2.25
CA GLN A 103 -0.81 13.08 2.66
C GLN A 103 -1.20 11.65 2.24
N LEU A 104 -0.84 11.24 1.03
CA LEU A 104 -1.08 9.87 0.55
C LEU A 104 -0.33 8.86 1.42
N ALA A 105 0.95 9.09 1.70
CA ALA A 105 1.75 8.25 2.60
C ALA A 105 1.10 8.11 3.99
N ASN A 106 0.68 9.23 4.58
CA ASN A 106 -0.02 9.22 5.87
C ASN A 106 -1.36 8.49 5.81
N ALA A 107 -2.13 8.65 4.72
CA ALA A 107 -3.42 7.97 4.54
C ALA A 107 -3.23 6.45 4.44
N VAL A 108 -2.24 5.99 3.67
CA VAL A 108 -1.87 4.58 3.57
C VAL A 108 -1.51 4.02 4.94
N GLU A 109 -0.59 4.66 5.66
CA GLU A 109 -0.14 4.20 6.97
C GLU A 109 -1.28 4.19 8.00
N ASN A 110 -2.10 5.24 8.05
CA ASN A 110 -3.23 5.31 8.98
C ASN A 110 -4.30 4.27 8.68
N THR A 111 -4.55 3.98 7.39
CA THR A 111 -5.48 2.91 7.00
C THR A 111 -4.99 1.56 7.50
N LEU A 112 -3.71 1.24 7.31
CA LEU A 112 -3.16 -0.04 7.76
C LEU A 112 -3.10 -0.15 9.28
N LYS A 113 -2.78 0.94 9.98
CA LYS A 113 -2.75 0.97 11.47
C LYS A 113 -4.11 0.74 12.13
N LYS A 114 -5.22 0.92 11.41
CA LYS A 114 -6.56 0.60 11.93
C LYS A 114 -6.81 -0.91 12.03
N ASP A 115 -6.04 -1.72 11.31
CA ASP A 115 -6.18 -3.16 11.31
C ASP A 115 -5.12 -3.78 12.24
N GLU A 116 -5.59 -4.47 13.28
CA GLU A 116 -4.75 -5.15 14.28
C GLU A 116 -3.94 -6.32 13.69
N ALA A 117 -4.27 -6.78 12.48
CA ALA A 117 -3.49 -7.77 11.76
C ALA A 117 -2.13 -7.22 11.24
N PHE A 118 -1.95 -5.90 11.24
CA PHE A 118 -0.73 -5.25 10.77
C PHE A 118 0.07 -4.59 11.91
N SER A 119 1.39 -4.69 11.84
CA SER A 119 2.31 -4.14 12.83
C SER A 119 3.67 -3.79 12.21
N GLY A 120 4.62 -3.29 13.00
CA GLY A 120 6.00 -3.10 12.52
C GLY A 120 6.16 -2.07 11.40
N PHE A 121 5.35 -1.02 11.39
CA PHE A 121 5.38 0.04 10.37
C PHE A 121 6.68 0.83 10.41
N GLU A 122 7.38 0.88 9.27
CA GLU A 122 8.63 1.63 9.11
C GLU A 122 8.73 2.22 7.70
N TRP A 123 8.97 3.53 7.60
CA TRP A 123 9.28 4.18 6.33
C TRP A 123 10.77 4.03 6.00
N LYS A 124 11.09 3.35 4.90
CA LYS A 124 12.44 3.28 4.33
C LYS A 124 12.64 4.43 3.34
N VAL A 125 13.83 5.04 3.42
CA VAL A 125 14.31 6.15 2.57
C VAL A 125 15.14 5.60 1.42
#